data_AF-A0A098LJ96-F1
#
_entry.id   AF-A0A098LJ96-F1
#
_cell.length_a   1.000
_cell.length_b   1.000
_cell.length_c   1.000
_cell.angle_alpha   90.00
_cell.angle_beta   90.00
_cell.angle_gamma   90.00
#
_symmetry.space_group_name_H-M   'P 1'
#
loop_
_entity.id
_entity.type
_entity.pdbx_description
1 polymer ?
#
loop_
_entity_poly.entity_id
_entity_poly.type
_entity_poly.pdbx_seq_one_letter_code
_entity_poly.pdbx_strand_id
1 'polypeptide(L)'
;MNLSILRKTKFVRFFINFIKQGATPEKIALTVALGVIIGAFPVIGPTTILCTLAALILRVNMAAIQFVNYTTYPIQIITILPFYKFGAYLFGDKTFNIPLEEFTGMFRQDIWGSLIFFGNAIFHAVVAWCLVAPIAGGLIYFSVLYLIKKFSGKKQII
;
A
#
# COMPACT_ATOMS: atom_id res chain seq x y z
N MET A 1 -29.15 10.13 7.41
CA MET A 1 -28.80 8.93 6.61
C MET A 1 -28.71 7.73 7.55
N ASN A 2 -29.67 6.80 7.46
CA ASN A 2 -29.99 5.83 8.52
C ASN A 2 -29.05 4.61 8.47
N LEU A 3 -28.18 4.47 9.49
CA LEU A 3 -27.19 3.39 9.64
C LEU A 3 -27.79 1.97 9.73
N SER A 4 -29.12 1.85 9.81
CA SER A 4 -29.85 0.59 9.87
C SER A 4 -29.90 -0.17 8.53
N ILE A 5 -29.70 0.52 7.40
CA ILE A 5 -29.81 -0.10 6.06
C ILE A 5 -28.59 -0.98 5.73
N LEU A 6 -27.39 -0.60 6.20
CA LEU A 6 -26.16 -1.40 6.02
C LEU A 6 -26.13 -2.70 6.85
N ARG A 7 -27.09 -2.91 7.76
CA ARG A 7 -27.10 -4.03 8.71
C ARG A 7 -27.77 -5.32 8.18
N LYS A 8 -28.38 -5.28 6.98
CA LYS A 8 -29.27 -6.35 6.47
C LYS A 8 -28.68 -7.28 5.39
N THR A 9 -27.59 -6.92 4.71
CA THR A 9 -27.02 -7.81 3.67
C THR A 9 -26.15 -8.90 4.27
N LYS A 10 -26.60 -10.16 4.17
CA LYS A 10 -25.88 -11.38 4.58
C LYS A 10 -24.42 -11.40 4.08
N PHE A 11 -24.20 -10.85 2.89
CA PHE A 11 -22.90 -10.67 2.24
C PHE A 11 -21.93 -9.78 3.04
N VAL A 12 -22.38 -8.60 3.49
CA VAL A 12 -21.56 -7.68 4.30
C VAL A 12 -21.20 -8.31 5.65
N ARG A 13 -22.15 -9.05 6.26
CA ARG A 13 -21.90 -9.76 7.52
C ARG A 13 -20.94 -10.95 7.33
N PHE A 14 -21.00 -11.64 6.20
CA PHE A 14 -20.05 -12.69 5.83
C PHE A 14 -18.63 -12.14 5.68
N PHE A 15 -18.44 -11.05 4.93
CA PHE A 15 -17.12 -10.41 4.78
C PHE A 15 -16.58 -9.86 6.10
N ILE A 16 -17.42 -9.22 6.91
CA ILE A 16 -17.01 -8.74 8.24
C ILE A 16 -16.62 -9.91 9.14
N ASN A 17 -17.38 -11.01 9.15
CA ASN A 17 -17.06 -12.18 9.96
C ASN A 17 -15.84 -12.94 9.41
N PHE A 18 -15.61 -12.94 8.09
CA PHE A 18 -14.45 -13.54 7.44
C PHE A 18 -13.16 -12.78 7.75
N ILE A 19 -13.20 -11.44 7.76
CA ILE A 19 -12.08 -10.59 8.20
C ILE A 19 -11.87 -10.72 9.72
N LYS A 20 -12.95 -10.92 10.49
CA LYS A 20 -12.91 -11.06 11.96
C LYS A 20 -12.70 -12.48 12.48
N GLN A 21 -12.67 -13.51 11.64
CA GLN A 21 -12.55 -14.90 12.10
C GLN A 21 -11.20 -15.10 12.82
N GLY A 22 -11.23 -15.09 14.15
CA GLY A 22 -10.07 -15.34 15.02
C GLY A 22 -9.01 -14.24 15.07
N ALA A 23 -9.19 -13.10 14.41
CA ALA A 23 -8.17 -12.05 14.34
C ALA A 23 -8.32 -11.04 15.49
N THR A 24 -7.26 -10.84 16.27
CA THR A 24 -7.20 -9.80 17.29
C THR A 24 -7.26 -8.40 16.64
N PRO A 25 -7.72 -7.34 17.37
CA PRO A 25 -7.67 -5.96 16.88
C PRO A 25 -6.31 -5.56 16.31
N GLU A 26 -5.23 -6.03 16.93
CA GLU A 26 -3.85 -5.83 16.52
C GLU A 26 -3.58 -6.46 15.14
N LYS A 27 -4.05 -7.70 14.89
CA LYS A 27 -3.87 -8.37 13.60
C LYS A 27 -4.66 -7.68 12.49
N ILE A 28 -5.86 -7.18 12.79
CA ILE A 28 -6.65 -6.40 11.81
C ILE A 28 -5.93 -5.09 11.47
N ALA A 29 -5.47 -4.34 12.48
CA ALA A 29 -4.73 -3.11 12.27
C ALA A 29 -3.43 -3.34 11.47
N LEU A 30 -2.70 -4.41 11.79
CA LEU A 30 -1.49 -4.80 11.06
C LEU A 30 -1.79 -5.17 9.60
N THR A 31 -2.87 -5.91 9.35
CA THR A 31 -3.33 -6.27 8.00
C THR A 31 -3.59 -5.02 7.16
N VAL A 32 -4.31 -4.03 7.71
CA VAL A 32 -4.62 -2.78 7.02
C VAL A 32 -3.35 -1.97 6.77
N ALA A 33 -2.51 -1.80 7.78
CA ALA A 33 -1.27 -1.04 7.66
C ALA A 33 -0.34 -1.63 6.58
N LEU A 34 -0.10 -2.94 6.61
CA LEU A 34 0.73 -3.61 5.62
C LEU A 34 0.12 -3.57 4.22
N GLY A 35 -1.19 -3.83 4.10
CA GLY A 35 -1.87 -3.79 2.80
C GLY A 35 -1.79 -2.41 2.14
N VAL A 36 -1.92 -1.33 2.92
CA VAL A 36 -1.80 0.04 2.41
C VAL A 36 -0.34 0.37 2.08
N ILE A 37 0.61 0.08 2.97
CA ILE A 37 2.01 0.47 2.76
C ILE A 37 2.66 -0.32 1.62
N ILE A 38 2.44 -1.63 1.58
CA ILE A 38 2.91 -2.48 0.48
C ILE A 38 2.14 -2.17 -0.80
N GLY A 39 0.84 -1.89 -0.72
CA GLY A 39 0.03 -1.48 -1.87
C GLY A 39 0.50 -0.15 -2.49
N ALA A 40 1.05 0.76 -1.69
CA ALA A 40 1.62 2.03 -2.16
C ALA A 40 3.08 1.91 -2.65
N PHE A 41 3.64 0.70 -2.77
CA PHE A 41 5.00 0.48 -3.27
C PHE A 41 5.16 1.06 -4.69
N PRO A 42 6.26 1.79 -5.00
CA PRO A 42 6.39 2.55 -6.26
C PRO A 42 6.69 1.69 -7.50
N VAL A 43 6.50 0.37 -7.40
CA VAL A 43 6.65 -0.57 -8.52
C VAL A 43 5.35 -1.35 -8.69
N ILE A 44 4.81 -1.32 -9.92
CA ILE A 44 3.57 -2.02 -10.27
C ILE A 44 3.85 -3.51 -10.43
N GLY A 45 3.01 -4.36 -9.84
CA GLY A 45 3.10 -5.83 -9.96
C GLY A 45 3.58 -6.58 -8.71
N PRO A 46 4.72 -6.25 -8.08
CA PRO A 46 5.25 -7.06 -6.98
C PRO A 46 4.42 -6.97 -5.69
N THR A 47 3.52 -5.99 -5.55
CA THR A 47 2.73 -5.76 -4.33
C THR A 47 1.91 -6.97 -3.91
N THR A 48 1.35 -7.74 -4.86
CA THR A 48 0.61 -8.98 -4.57
C THR A 48 1.51 -10.04 -3.93
N ILE A 49 2.74 -10.21 -4.44
CA ILE A 49 3.72 -11.16 -3.90
C ILE A 49 4.17 -10.68 -2.53
N LEU A 50 4.52 -9.39 -2.39
CA LEU A 50 4.95 -8.80 -1.13
C LEU A 50 3.87 -8.92 -0.03
N CYS A 51 2.60 -8.66 -0.37
CA CYS A 51 1.47 -8.84 0.56
C CYS A 51 1.26 -10.30 0.92
N THR A 52 1.43 -11.22 -0.03
CA THR A 52 1.35 -12.66 0.22
C THR A 52 2.43 -13.09 1.20
N LEU A 53 3.68 -12.69 0.97
CA LEU A 53 4.80 -12.98 1.87
C LEU A 53 4.57 -12.39 3.27
N ALA A 54 4.12 -11.13 3.34
CA ALA A 54 3.79 -10.49 4.61
C ALA A 54 2.68 -11.24 5.36
N ALA A 55 1.64 -11.69 4.66
CA ALA A 55 0.57 -12.50 5.26
C ALA A 55 1.07 -13.83 5.82
N LEU A 56 1.95 -14.52 5.10
CA LEU A 56 2.51 -15.80 5.55
C LEU A 56 3.42 -15.63 6.76
N ILE A 57 4.38 -14.70 6.67
CA ILE A 57 5.39 -14.45 7.72
C ILE A 57 4.72 -13.95 9.00
N LEU A 58 3.86 -12.94 8.87
CA LEU A 58 3.22 -12.29 10.00
C LEU A 58 1.89 -12.94 10.39
N ARG A 59 1.49 -14.03 9.71
CA ARG A 59 0.25 -14.78 9.97
C ARG A 59 -0.95 -13.84 10.10
N VAL A 60 -1.11 -12.94 9.13
CA VAL A 60 -2.29 -12.08 9.01
C VAL A 60 -3.26 -12.66 7.97
N ASN A 61 -4.49 -12.17 7.93
CA ASN A 61 -5.51 -12.72 7.03
C ASN A 61 -5.14 -12.44 5.56
N MET A 62 -4.83 -13.50 4.82
CA MET A 62 -4.38 -13.46 3.42
C MET A 62 -5.36 -12.72 2.49
N ALA A 63 -6.64 -13.08 2.57
CA ALA A 63 -7.65 -12.47 1.71
C ALA A 63 -7.89 -11.01 2.08
N ALA A 64 -7.83 -10.67 3.38
CA ALA A 64 -7.98 -9.30 3.84
C ALA A 64 -6.80 -8.41 3.42
N ILE A 65 -5.55 -8.87 3.53
CA ILE A 65 -4.41 -8.05 3.09
C ILE A 65 -4.45 -7.81 1.59
N GLN A 66 -4.83 -8.82 0.79
CA GLN A 66 -4.94 -8.67 -0.66
C GLN A 66 -6.07 -7.71 -1.04
N PHE A 67 -7.19 -7.78 -0.33
CA PHE A 67 -8.27 -6.80 -0.51
C PHE A 67 -7.79 -5.37 -0.23
N VAL A 68 -7.06 -5.15 0.86
CA VAL A 68 -6.49 -3.83 1.17
C VAL A 68 -5.46 -3.40 0.12
N ASN A 69 -4.60 -4.32 -0.34
CA ASN A 69 -3.64 -4.08 -1.42
C ASN A 69 -4.35 -3.56 -2.70
N TYR A 70 -5.34 -4.29 -3.20
CA TYR A 70 -6.05 -3.89 -4.42
C TYR A 70 -6.87 -2.61 -4.27
N THR A 71 -7.44 -2.35 -3.09
CA THR A 71 -8.13 -1.07 -2.83
C THR A 71 -7.17 0.11 -2.71
N THR A 72 -5.88 -0.15 -2.48
CA THR A 72 -4.81 0.88 -2.43
C THR A 72 -4.32 1.26 -3.83
N TYR A 73 -4.71 0.56 -4.89
CA TYR A 73 -4.23 0.82 -6.25
C TYR A 73 -4.38 2.29 -6.73
N PRO A 74 -5.50 3.00 -6.47
CA PRO A 74 -5.59 4.42 -6.79
C PRO A 74 -4.56 5.28 -6.05
N ILE A 75 -4.30 4.95 -4.79
CA ILE A 75 -3.26 5.62 -3.98
C ILE A 75 -1.90 5.35 -4.60
N GLN A 76 -1.61 4.10 -5.00
CA GLN A 76 -0.36 3.73 -5.67
C GLN A 76 -0.09 4.59 -6.90
N ILE A 77 -1.10 4.77 -7.77
CA ILE A 77 -1.00 5.61 -8.98
C ILE A 77 -0.69 7.07 -8.61
N ILE A 78 -1.31 7.61 -7.57
CA ILE A 78 -1.08 8.98 -7.13
C ILE A 78 0.32 9.13 -6.51
N THR A 79 0.78 8.14 -5.73
CA THR A 79 2.02 8.23 -4.97
C THR A 79 3.26 7.80 -5.75
N ILE A 80 3.10 7.13 -6.89
CA ILE A 80 4.23 6.67 -7.70
C ILE A 80 5.13 7.86 -8.10
N LEU A 81 4.57 8.88 -8.77
CA LEU A 81 5.32 10.05 -9.20
C LEU A 81 5.98 10.81 -8.03
N PRO A 82 5.29 11.07 -6.89
CA PRO A 82 5.92 11.59 -5.69
C PRO A 82 7.12 10.78 -5.21
N PHE A 83 7.07 9.45 -5.16
CA PHE A 83 8.20 8.64 -4.73
C PHE A 83 9.37 8.70 -5.71
N TYR A 84 9.09 8.70 -7.01
CA TYR A 84 10.12 8.88 -8.03
C TYR A 84 10.80 10.25 -7.94
N LYS A 85 10.04 11.32 -7.75
CA LYS A 85 10.58 12.67 -7.54
C LYS A 85 11.36 12.79 -6.24
N PHE A 86 10.84 12.23 -5.15
CA PHE A 86 11.51 12.26 -3.85
C PHE A 86 12.81 11.44 -3.87
N GLY A 87 12.78 10.26 -4.48
CA GLY A 87 13.97 9.46 -4.74
C GLY A 87 15.00 10.23 -5.55
N ALA A 88 14.61 10.81 -6.68
CA ALA A 88 15.52 11.61 -7.49
C ALA A 88 16.14 12.77 -6.70
N TYR A 89 15.34 13.47 -5.89
CA TYR A 89 15.83 14.53 -4.99
C TYR A 89 16.86 14.01 -3.98
N LEU A 90 16.63 12.86 -3.35
CA LEU A 90 17.56 12.26 -2.37
C LEU A 90 18.93 11.93 -2.98
N PHE A 91 18.97 11.59 -4.27
CA PHE A 91 20.18 11.19 -4.99
C PHE A 91 20.75 12.29 -5.90
N GLY A 92 20.15 13.49 -5.90
CA GLY A 92 20.59 14.60 -6.76
C GLY A 92 20.35 14.38 -8.26
N ASP A 93 19.44 13.47 -8.60
CA ASP A 93 19.14 13.04 -9.96
C ASP A 93 18.11 13.96 -10.64
N LYS A 94 18.31 14.25 -11.93
CA LYS A 94 17.44 15.09 -12.77
C LYS A 94 16.55 14.28 -13.72
N THR A 95 16.53 12.95 -13.58
CA THR A 95 15.80 11.99 -14.43
C THR A 95 14.37 12.39 -14.78
N PHE A 96 13.64 13.09 -13.91
CA PHE A 96 12.23 13.45 -14.12
C PHE A 96 11.96 14.78 -14.84
N ASN A 97 12.98 15.40 -15.46
CA ASN A 97 12.85 16.65 -16.24
C ASN A 97 12.96 16.46 -17.77
N ILE A 98 12.85 15.22 -18.27
CA ILE A 98 13.11 14.91 -19.69
C ILE A 98 11.83 15.00 -20.54
N PRO A 99 11.84 15.72 -21.70
CA PRO A 99 10.74 15.73 -22.66
C PRO A 99 10.40 14.35 -23.25
N LEU A 100 9.15 14.12 -23.65
CA LEU A 100 8.67 12.83 -24.17
C LEU A 100 9.41 12.38 -25.45
N GLU A 101 9.83 13.32 -26.29
CA GLU A 101 10.58 13.05 -27.52
C GLU A 101 11.95 12.43 -27.21
N GLU A 102 12.65 12.99 -26.21
CA GLU A 102 13.96 12.53 -25.76
C GLU A 102 13.85 11.16 -25.06
N PHE A 103 12.78 10.92 -24.29
CA PHE A 103 12.48 9.62 -23.70
C PHE A 103 12.39 8.50 -24.76
N THR A 104 11.65 8.71 -25.86
CA THR A 104 11.52 7.68 -26.91
C THR A 104 12.78 7.55 -27.76
N GLY A 105 13.58 8.63 -27.87
CA GLY A 105 14.89 8.62 -28.53
C GLY A 105 15.91 7.75 -27.80
N MET A 106 15.93 7.78 -26.46
CA MET A 106 16.87 7.00 -25.64
C MET A 106 16.76 5.50 -25.91
N PHE A 107 15.54 4.95 -25.94
CA PHE A 107 15.33 3.51 -26.21
C PHE A 107 15.71 3.09 -27.63
N ARG A 108 15.67 4.00 -28.61
CA ARG A 108 16.06 3.70 -29.99
C ARG A 108 17.59 3.70 -30.17
N GLN A 109 18.29 4.51 -29.38
CA GLN A 109 19.74 4.67 -29.48
C GLN A 109 20.50 3.67 -28.60
N ASP A 110 20.06 3.48 -27.35
CA ASP A 110 20.71 2.57 -26.40
C ASP A 110 19.69 1.98 -25.42
N ILE A 111 19.28 0.75 -25.71
CA ILE A 111 18.37 -0.02 -24.86
C ILE A 111 19.02 -0.32 -23.50
N TRP A 112 20.32 -0.62 -23.46
CA TRP A 112 21.00 -1.01 -22.23
C TRP A 112 21.18 0.18 -21.29
N GLY A 113 21.65 1.33 -21.82
CA GLY A 113 21.72 2.58 -21.07
C GLY A 113 20.36 3.05 -20.57
N SER A 114 19.31 2.91 -21.40
CA SER A 114 17.93 3.20 -21.00
C SER A 114 17.48 2.32 -19.85
N LEU A 115 17.73 1.00 -19.89
CA LEU A 115 17.37 0.08 -18.80
C LEU A 115 18.08 0.42 -17.48
N ILE A 116 19.38 0.76 -17.53
CA ILE A 116 20.13 1.18 -16.33
C ILE A 116 19.56 2.47 -15.77
N PHE A 117 19.26 3.44 -16.63
CA PHE A 117 18.68 4.72 -16.24
C PHE A 117 17.32 4.57 -15.54
N PHE A 118 16.40 3.81 -16.12
CA PHE A 118 15.11 3.50 -15.48
C PHE A 118 15.25 2.62 -14.24
N GLY A 119 16.24 1.72 -14.23
CA GLY A 119 16.59 0.91 -13.06
C GLY A 119 17.02 1.77 -11.87
N ASN A 120 17.86 2.78 -12.09
CA ASN A 120 18.27 3.74 -11.06
C ASN A 120 17.09 4.56 -10.54
N ALA A 121 16.19 5.00 -11.43
CA ALA A 121 14.99 5.72 -11.03
C ALA A 121 14.08 4.87 -10.12
N ILE A 122 13.86 3.59 -10.48
CA ILE A 122 13.12 2.63 -9.65
C ILE A 122 13.81 2.47 -8.29
N PHE A 123 15.13 2.27 -8.29
CA PHE A 123 15.91 2.11 -7.07
C PHE A 123 15.77 3.33 -6.14
N HIS A 124 15.94 4.54 -6.67
CA HIS A 124 15.77 5.78 -5.91
C HIS A 124 14.36 5.90 -5.31
N ALA A 125 13.32 5.56 -6.08
CA ALA A 125 11.94 5.56 -5.61
C ALA A 125 11.70 4.54 -4.48
N VAL A 126 12.28 3.34 -4.60
CA VAL A 126 12.20 2.31 -3.55
C VAL A 126 12.89 2.77 -2.27
N VAL A 127 14.06 3.41 -2.37
CA VAL A 127 14.75 3.98 -1.20
C VAL A 127 13.89 5.06 -0.53
N ALA A 128 13.31 5.97 -1.32
CA ALA A 128 12.38 6.97 -0.81
C ALA A 128 11.16 6.34 -0.10
N TRP A 129 10.58 5.29 -0.69
CA TRP A 129 9.51 4.53 -0.06
C TRP A 129 9.97 3.86 1.25
N CYS A 130 11.15 3.26 1.31
CA CYS A 130 11.70 2.64 2.53
C CYS A 130 11.87 3.62 3.69
N LEU A 131 12.07 4.91 3.42
CA LEU A 131 12.14 5.95 4.45
C LEU A 131 10.76 6.35 4.97
N VAL A 132 9.77 6.45 4.08
CA VAL A 132 8.40 6.90 4.42
C VAL A 132 7.55 5.77 4.99
N ALA A 133 7.72 4.55 4.47
CA ALA A 133 6.88 3.39 4.75
C ALA A 133 6.82 3.00 6.23
N PRO A 134 7.92 2.97 7.02
CA PRO A 134 7.86 2.64 8.44
C PRO A 134 7.05 3.65 9.26
N ILE A 135 7.23 4.95 8.96
CA ILE A 135 6.55 6.04 9.65
C ILE A 135 5.06 6.01 9.32
N ALA A 136 4.72 6.00 8.02
CA ALA A 136 3.33 5.95 7.57
C ALA A 136 2.64 4.65 8.03
N GLY A 137 3.34 3.53 7.98
CA GLY A 137 2.82 2.23 8.44
C GLY A 137 2.53 2.21 9.93
N GLY A 138 3.43 2.76 10.75
CA GLY A 138 3.19 2.94 12.18
C GLY A 138 1.96 3.82 12.46
N LEU A 139 1.87 4.97 11.78
CA LEU A 139 0.73 5.89 11.92
C LEU A 139 -0.60 5.22 11.55
N ILE A 140 -0.64 4.49 10.42
CA ILE A 140 -1.84 3.75 9.99
C ILE A 140 -2.18 2.67 11.01
N TYR A 141 -1.19 1.89 11.45
CA TYR A 141 -1.39 0.81 12.42
C TYR A 141 -2.01 1.34 13.72
N PHE A 142 -1.41 2.35 14.34
CA PHE A 142 -1.90 2.90 15.61
C PHE A 142 -3.25 3.58 15.45
N SER A 143 -3.48 4.29 14.34
CA SER A 143 -4.78 4.92 14.05
C SER A 143 -5.89 3.88 13.92
N VAL A 144 -5.67 2.83 13.12
CA VAL A 144 -6.65 1.75 12.92
C VAL A 144 -6.88 0.99 14.23
N LEU A 145 -5.82 0.68 14.97
CA LEU A 145 -5.92 -0.01 16.27
C LEU A 145 -6.74 0.80 17.27
N TYR A 146 -6.46 2.10 17.37
CA TYR A 146 -7.20 3.02 18.23
C TYR A 146 -8.69 3.06 17.86
N LEU A 147 -9.01 3.19 16.58
CA LEU A 147 -10.40 3.19 16.10
C LEU A 147 -11.11 1.87 16.43
N ILE A 148 -10.47 0.72 16.15
CA ILE A 148 -11.07 -0.59 16.47
C ILE A 148 -11.36 -0.71 17.97
N LYS A 149 -10.40 -0.36 18.84
CA LYS A 149 -10.57 -0.44 20.29
C LYS A 149 -11.66 0.51 20.80
N LYS A 150 -11.68 1.75 20.32
CA LYS A 150 -12.69 2.76 20.66
C LYS A 150 -14.12 2.33 20.31
N PHE A 151 -14.33 1.73 19.14
CA PHE A 151 -15.66 1.30 18.71
C PHE A 151 -16.07 -0.08 19.21
N SER A 152 -15.11 -0.93 19.59
CA SER A 152 -15.40 -2.23 20.20
C SER A 152 -15.82 -2.10 21.66
N GLY A 153 -15.30 -1.10 22.39
CA GLY A 153 -15.70 -0.80 23.77
C GLY A 153 -17.10 -0.19 23.93
N LYS A 154 -17.77 0.21 22.84
CA LYS A 154 -19.14 0.78 22.87
C LYS A 154 -20.25 -0.28 22.72
N LYS A 155 -19.96 -1.56 22.90
CA LYS A 155 -20.90 -2.66 22.63
C LYS A 155 -21.17 -3.55 23.85
N GLN A 156 -21.66 -2.93 24.92
CA GLN A 156 -22.47 -3.54 25.99
C GLN A 156 -23.29 -2.39 26.60
N ILE A 157 -24.57 -2.32 26.21
CA ILE A 157 -25.73 -1.59 26.78
C ILE A 157 -26.64 -1.36 25.56
N ILE A 158 -27.59 -2.29 25.41
CA ILE A 158 -28.99 -2.20 24.93
C ILE A 158 -29.41 -3.66 24.72
#